data_AF-A0A665TVV5-F1
#
_entry.id   AF-A0A665TVV5-F1
#
_cell.length_a   1.000
_cell.length_b   1.000
_cell.length_c   1.000
_cell.angle_alpha   90.00
_cell.angle_beta   90.00
_cell.angle_gamma   90.00
#
_symmetry.space_group_name_H-M   'P 1'
#
loop_
_entity.id
_entity.type
_entity.pdbx_description
1 polymer ?
#
loop_
_entity_poly.entity_id
_entity_poly.type
_entity_poly.pdbx_seq_one_letter_code
_entity_poly.pdbx_strand_id
1 'polypeptide(L)'
;MKAAHFMAGKEKKDVVHQNAIHVETIRKEQMHQKLHTEFSINPYRKLHVLPDKPMSRKPTEVIAENSGFIEAFHKARQEPTKKYTMPLTESQEIGWMSTPLIPSNRKDERFNFYRSSTDVTKHEESALRSSN
;
A
#
# COMPACT_ATOMS: atom_id res chain seq x y z
N MET A 1 -50.86 3.44 54.88
CA MET A 1 -50.64 4.91 54.89
C MET A 1 -49.61 5.24 53.82
N LYS A 2 -49.97 5.99 52.77
CA LYS A 2 -49.12 6.30 51.62
C LYS A 2 -48.34 7.59 51.91
N ALA A 3 -47.01 7.52 51.92
CA ALA A 3 -46.14 8.69 52.05
C ALA A 3 -46.17 9.51 50.76
N ALA A 4 -46.60 10.77 50.85
CA ALA A 4 -46.64 11.71 49.74
C ALA A 4 -45.21 12.16 49.39
N HIS A 5 -44.82 11.95 48.13
CA HIS A 5 -43.61 12.53 47.55
C HIS A 5 -43.80 14.05 47.38
N PHE A 6 -43.00 14.84 48.08
CA PHE A 6 -42.94 16.29 47.92
C PHE A 6 -42.12 16.60 46.65
N MET A 7 -42.80 16.90 45.55
CA MET A 7 -42.17 17.39 44.32
C MET A 7 -41.75 18.84 44.54
N ALA A 8 -40.51 19.03 45.02
CA ALA A 8 -39.89 20.36 45.11
C ALA A 8 -39.80 20.96 43.70
N GLY A 9 -40.48 22.09 43.49
CA GLY A 9 -40.43 22.84 42.23
C GLY A 9 -38.98 23.18 41.86
N LYS A 10 -38.62 23.04 40.59
CA LYS A 10 -37.27 23.36 40.11
C LYS A 10 -37.05 24.87 40.22
N GLU A 11 -36.38 25.31 41.28
CA GLU A 11 -35.90 26.69 41.42
C GLU A 11 -35.07 27.08 40.18
N LYS A 12 -35.22 28.33 39.73
CA LYS A 12 -34.40 28.89 38.64
C LYS A 12 -32.94 28.83 39.11
N LYS A 13 -32.17 27.93 38.51
CA LYS A 13 -30.76 27.75 38.87
C LYS A 13 -29.99 29.03 38.54
N ASP A 14 -29.27 29.55 39.54
CA ASP A 14 -28.41 30.70 39.36
C ASP A 14 -27.21 30.33 38.48
N VAL A 15 -27.11 31.01 37.33
CA VAL A 15 -26.07 30.81 36.31
C VAL A 15 -24.69 31.17 36.87
N VAL A 16 -24.61 32.14 37.79
CA VAL A 16 -23.35 32.56 38.39
C VAL A 16 -22.75 31.43 39.24
N HIS A 17 -23.59 30.77 40.04
CA HIS A 17 -23.18 29.63 40.86
C HIS A 17 -22.78 28.41 40.01
N GLN A 18 -23.47 28.16 38.89
CA GLN A 18 -23.08 27.08 37.96
C GLN A 18 -21.72 27.34 37.32
N ASN A 19 -21.48 28.59 36.91
CA ASN A 19 -20.20 28.98 36.33
C ASN A 19 -19.07 28.85 37.35
N ALA A 20 -19.32 29.20 38.62
CA ALA A 20 -18.35 29.01 39.70
C ALA A 20 -17.98 27.53 39.90
N ILE A 21 -18.97 26.63 39.84
CA ILE A 21 -18.74 25.18 39.92
C ILE A 21 -17.90 24.71 38.72
N HIS A 22 -18.24 25.11 37.50
CA HIS A 22 -17.47 24.72 36.30
C HIS A 22 -16.02 25.19 36.34
N VAL A 23 -15.77 26.43 36.78
CA VAL A 23 -14.42 26.95 36.95
C VAL A 23 -13.64 26.12 37.97
N GLU A 24 -14.27 25.71 39.06
CA GLU A 24 -13.64 24.89 40.09
C GLU A 24 -13.31 23.47 39.58
N THR A 25 -14.23 22.86 38.83
CA THR A 25 -14.03 21.56 38.19
C THR A 25 -12.87 21.60 37.20
N ILE A 26 -12.83 22.59 36.29
CA ILE A 26 -11.74 22.75 35.32
C ILE A 26 -10.41 22.91 36.05
N ARG A 27 -10.37 23.71 37.13
CA ARG A 27 -9.17 23.93 37.92
C ARG A 27 -8.67 22.62 38.55
N LYS A 28 -9.57 21.81 39.11
CA LYS A 28 -9.25 20.50 39.69
C LYS A 28 -8.76 19.52 38.63
N GLU A 29 -9.41 19.47 37.48
CA GLU A 29 -9.01 18.61 36.36
C GLU A 29 -7.61 18.97 35.87
N GLN A 30 -7.34 20.26 35.65
CA GLN A 30 -6.01 20.74 35.24
C GLN A 30 -4.94 20.46 36.30
N MET A 31 -5.25 20.60 37.59
CA MET A 31 -4.31 20.29 38.66
C MET A 31 -3.90 18.81 38.70
N HIS A 32 -4.80 17.90 38.34
CA HIS A 32 -4.53 16.45 38.34
C HIS A 32 -4.16 15.92 36.94
N GLN A 33 -4.14 16.77 35.93
CA GLN A 33 -3.78 16.38 34.56
C GLN A 33 -2.28 16.09 34.46
N LYS A 34 -1.92 14.81 34.42
CA LYS A 34 -0.54 14.38 34.19
C LYS A 34 -0.29 14.24 32.68
N LEU A 35 0.39 15.22 32.09
CA LEU A 35 0.80 15.14 30.69
C LEU A 35 2.08 14.30 30.56
N HIS A 36 1.96 13.13 29.95
CA HIS A 36 3.11 12.30 29.61
C HIS A 36 3.71 12.76 28.27
N THR A 37 4.63 13.73 28.34
CA THR A 37 5.36 14.27 27.18
C THR A 37 6.53 13.38 26.76
N GLU A 38 7.13 12.69 27.73
CA GLU A 38 8.25 11.78 27.52
C GLU A 38 7.73 10.35 27.44
N PHE A 39 7.71 9.80 26.23
CA PHE A 39 7.48 8.39 26.00
C PHE A 39 8.74 7.77 25.40
N SER A 40 9.23 6.72 26.03
CA SER A 40 10.30 5.89 25.48
C SER A 40 9.66 4.73 24.72
N ILE A 41 9.87 4.68 23.42
CA ILE A 41 9.52 3.50 22.62
C ILE A 41 10.55 2.42 22.96
N ASN A 42 10.07 1.23 23.31
CA ASN A 42 10.94 0.09 23.61
C ASN A 42 11.92 -0.16 22.44
N PRO A 43 13.25 -0.01 22.66
CA PRO A 43 14.26 -0.19 21.61
C PRO A 43 14.29 -1.58 20.99
N TYR A 44 13.80 -2.59 21.72
CA TYR A 44 13.79 -3.99 21.28
C TYR A 44 12.49 -4.40 20.57
N ARG A 45 11.50 -3.50 20.47
CA ARG A 45 10.29 -3.73 19.68
C ARG A 45 10.34 -2.89 18.42
N LYS A 46 10.41 -3.56 17.27
CA LYS A 46 10.26 -2.90 15.97
C LYS A 46 8.85 -2.31 15.86
N LEU A 47 8.73 -1.00 15.91
CA LEU A 47 7.51 -0.34 15.48
C LEU A 47 7.32 -0.63 14.00
N HIS A 48 6.14 -1.10 13.63
CA HIS A 48 5.79 -1.26 12.23
C HIS A 48 5.79 0.15 11.63
N VAL A 49 6.58 0.36 10.57
CA VAL A 49 6.52 1.59 9.79
C VAL A 49 5.13 1.62 9.16
N LEU A 50 4.19 2.32 9.81
CA LEU A 50 2.89 2.55 9.23
C LEU A 50 3.12 3.47 8.02
N PRO A 51 2.66 3.09 6.82
CA PRO A 51 2.72 4.00 5.70
C PRO A 51 1.95 5.26 6.05
N ASP A 52 2.46 6.40 5.61
CA ASP A 52 1.77 7.66 5.81
C ASP A 52 0.38 7.62 5.17
N LYS A 53 -0.50 8.51 5.64
CA LYS A 53 -1.82 8.68 5.04
C LYS A 53 -1.64 8.88 3.53
N PRO A 54 -2.44 8.23 2.67
CA PRO A 54 -2.26 8.30 1.21
C PRO A 54 -2.38 9.73 0.65
N MET A 55 -3.06 10.63 1.36
CA MET A 55 -3.21 12.04 1.02
C MET A 55 -2.27 12.97 1.82
N SER A 56 -1.27 12.41 2.51
CA SER A 56 -0.28 13.17 3.27
C SER A 56 0.52 14.05 2.31
N ARG A 57 0.45 15.37 2.48
CA ARG A 57 1.24 16.35 1.71
C ARG A 57 2.64 16.57 2.30
N LYS A 58 3.17 15.59 3.02
CA LYS A 58 4.54 15.69 3.52
C LYS A 58 5.50 15.70 2.33
N PRO A 59 6.54 16.55 2.33
CA PRO A 59 7.58 16.48 1.32
C PRO A 59 8.20 15.08 1.35
N THR A 60 8.49 14.52 0.18
CA THR A 60 9.16 13.22 0.07
C THR A 60 10.47 13.31 0.84
N GLU A 61 10.61 12.51 1.89
CA GLU A 61 11.88 12.39 2.61
C GLU A 61 12.95 11.96 1.61
N VAL A 62 14.02 12.75 1.48
CA VAL A 62 15.17 12.41 0.64
C VAL A 62 15.93 11.32 1.38
N ILE A 63 15.43 10.10 1.29
CA ILE A 63 16.10 8.92 1.80
C ILE A 63 17.30 8.69 0.88
N ALA A 64 18.51 8.77 1.44
CA ALA A 64 19.72 8.44 0.71
C ALA A 64 19.56 7.03 0.11
N GLU A 65 19.68 6.95 -1.21
CA GLU A 65 19.51 5.70 -1.95
C GLU A 65 20.46 4.64 -1.38
N ASN A 66 19.89 3.56 -0.82
CA ASN A 66 20.68 2.46 -0.31
C ASN A 66 21.21 1.65 -1.50
N SER A 67 22.47 1.87 -1.85
CA SER A 67 23.13 1.19 -2.97
C SER A 67 23.02 -0.34 -2.87
N GLY A 68 23.13 -0.91 -1.66
CA GLY A 68 22.98 -2.35 -1.46
C GLY A 68 21.58 -2.87 -1.78
N PHE A 69 20.54 -2.08 -1.51
CA PHE A 69 19.17 -2.43 -1.91
C PHE A 69 19.00 -2.39 -3.43
N ILE A 70 19.52 -1.34 -4.08
CA ILE A 70 19.43 -1.17 -5.53
C ILE A 70 20.16 -2.32 -6.24
N GLU A 71 21.36 -2.67 -5.80
CA GLU A 71 22.12 -3.81 -6.32
C GLU A 71 21.38 -5.14 -6.12
N ALA A 72 20.83 -5.38 -4.93
CA ALA A 72 20.05 -6.58 -4.64
C ALA A 72 18.79 -6.67 -5.52
N PHE A 73 18.11 -5.53 -5.73
CA PHE A 73 16.95 -5.43 -6.59
C PHE A 73 17.29 -5.74 -8.06
N HIS A 74 18.38 -5.17 -8.57
CA HIS A 74 18.85 -5.48 -9.92
C HIS A 74 19.26 -6.96 -10.05
N LYS A 75 19.98 -7.50 -9.07
CA LYS A 75 20.38 -8.91 -9.03
C LYS A 75 19.17 -9.86 -9.00
N ALA A 76 18.10 -9.50 -8.31
CA ALA A 76 16.87 -10.29 -8.27
C ALA A 76 16.14 -10.34 -9.61
N ARG A 77 16.26 -9.30 -10.44
CA ARG A 77 15.65 -9.19 -11.77
C ARG A 77 16.49 -9.78 -12.90
N GLN A 78 17.72 -10.20 -12.62
CA GLN A 78 18.58 -10.82 -13.63
C GLN A 78 18.02 -12.17 -14.07
N GLU A 79 18.23 -12.48 -15.36
CA GLU A 79 17.87 -13.77 -15.94
C GLU A 79 18.61 -14.91 -15.21
N PRO A 80 17.98 -16.10 -15.06
CA PRO A 80 18.59 -17.24 -14.40
C PRO A 80 20.00 -17.59 -14.94
N THR A 81 20.19 -17.53 -16.26
CA THR A 81 21.47 -17.81 -16.94
C THR A 81 22.59 -16.83 -16.56
N LYS A 82 22.26 -15.60 -16.15
CA LYS A 82 23.23 -14.61 -15.66
C LYS A 82 23.50 -14.77 -14.17
N LYS A 83 22.55 -15.34 -13.43
CA LYS A 83 22.61 -15.49 -11.97
C LYS A 83 23.31 -16.78 -11.52
N TYR A 84 23.15 -17.86 -12.28
CA TYR A 84 23.71 -19.17 -11.95
C TYR A 84 24.48 -19.74 -13.15
N THR A 85 25.50 -20.54 -12.87
CA THR A 85 26.33 -21.19 -13.90
C THR A 85 25.64 -22.40 -14.55
N MET A 86 24.70 -23.02 -13.83
CA MET A 86 23.94 -24.19 -14.24
C MET A 86 22.50 -24.09 -13.74
N PRO A 87 21.52 -24.74 -14.41
CA PRO A 87 20.14 -24.74 -13.95
C PRO A 87 20.04 -25.44 -12.59
N LEU A 88 19.27 -24.84 -11.67
CA LEU A 88 19.06 -25.39 -10.33
C LEU A 88 17.75 -26.17 -10.20
N THR A 89 16.81 -25.92 -11.11
CA THR A 89 15.49 -26.57 -11.11
C THR A 89 15.19 -27.12 -12.50
N GLU A 90 14.40 -28.20 -12.56
CA GLU A 90 13.96 -28.81 -13.83
C GLU A 90 13.28 -27.80 -14.76
N SER A 91 12.49 -26.88 -14.19
CA SER A 91 11.87 -25.80 -14.95
C SER A 91 12.86 -24.83 -15.60
N GLN A 92 14.03 -24.62 -15.00
CA GLN A 92 15.09 -23.80 -15.59
C GLN A 92 15.80 -24.52 -16.74
N GLU A 93 15.86 -25.85 -16.72
CA GLU A 93 16.46 -26.66 -17.80
C GLU A 93 15.74 -26.42 -19.14
N ILE A 94 14.41 -26.32 -19.11
CA ILE A 94 13.54 -26.21 -20.30
C ILE A 94 13.80 -24.93 -21.13
N GLY A 95 14.50 -23.94 -20.59
CA GLY A 95 14.85 -22.70 -21.29
C GLY A 95 16.28 -22.24 -21.10
N TRP A 96 17.15 -23.09 -20.54
CA TRP A 96 18.50 -22.68 -20.14
C TRP A 96 19.35 -22.20 -21.31
N MET A 97 19.24 -22.92 -22.44
CA MET A 97 19.84 -22.56 -23.73
C MET A 97 18.75 -22.19 -24.73
N SER A 98 18.23 -20.97 -24.63
CA SER A 98 17.17 -20.47 -25.51
C SER A 98 17.67 -19.92 -26.84
N THR A 99 18.98 -19.68 -26.98
CA THR A 99 19.59 -19.18 -28.21
C THR A 99 19.66 -20.30 -29.26
N PRO A 100 18.98 -20.14 -30.42
CA PRO A 100 19.03 -21.16 -31.46
C PRO A 100 20.43 -21.24 -32.06
N LEU A 101 20.89 -22.45 -32.39
CA LEU A 101 22.20 -22.67 -33.03
C LEU A 101 22.30 -22.02 -34.41
N ILE A 102 21.17 -21.92 -35.11
CA ILE A 102 21.06 -21.25 -36.40
C ILE A 102 20.26 -19.96 -36.17
N PRO A 103 20.80 -18.78 -36.54
CA PRO A 103 20.06 -17.53 -36.41
C PRO A 103 18.80 -17.59 -37.27
N SER A 104 17.65 -17.33 -36.65
CA SER A 104 16.37 -17.37 -37.37
C SER A 104 16.22 -16.12 -38.25
N ASN A 105 16.27 -16.31 -39.57
CA ASN A 105 15.92 -15.25 -40.51
C ASN A 105 14.39 -15.22 -40.69
N ARG A 106 13.69 -14.40 -39.91
CA ARG A 106 12.23 -14.23 -40.01
C ARG A 106 11.75 -13.58 -41.31
N LYS A 107 12.65 -13.01 -42.11
CA LYS A 107 12.34 -12.42 -43.42
C LYS A 107 12.40 -13.42 -44.56
N ASP A 108 12.88 -14.64 -44.32
CA ASP A 108 12.92 -15.67 -45.36
C ASP A 108 11.50 -16.25 -45.56
N GLU A 109 10.82 -15.80 -46.62
CA GLU A 109 9.47 -16.23 -46.98
C GLU A 109 9.39 -17.72 -47.34
N ARG A 110 10.53 -18.38 -47.63
CA ARG A 110 10.56 -19.82 -47.93
C ARG A 110 10.32 -20.68 -46.70
N PHE A 111 10.64 -20.18 -45.51
CA PHE A 111 10.54 -20.92 -44.26
C PHE A 111 9.52 -20.33 -43.28
N ASN A 112 9.09 -19.08 -43.49
CA ASN A 112 8.20 -18.37 -42.58
C ASN A 112 6.82 -18.11 -43.20
N PHE A 113 5.86 -18.97 -42.88
CA PHE A 113 4.47 -18.86 -43.35
C PHE A 113 3.57 -18.30 -42.24
N TYR A 114 3.79 -17.05 -41.85
CA TYR A 114 2.98 -16.42 -40.82
C TYR A 114 1.54 -16.21 -41.31
N ARG A 115 0.56 -16.42 -40.44
CA ARG A 115 -0.82 -16.01 -40.71
C ARG A 115 -0.89 -14.49 -40.66
N SER A 116 -1.20 -13.87 -41.79
CA SER A 116 -1.43 -12.43 -41.89
C SER A 116 -2.92 -12.15 -42.03
N SER A 117 -3.43 -11.16 -41.32
CA SER A 117 -4.79 -10.66 -41.54
C SER A 117 -4.81 -9.69 -42.72
N THR A 118 -5.65 -10.01 -43.70
CA THR A 118 -5.97 -9.12 -44.82
C THR A 118 -7.17 -8.24 -44.46
N ASP A 119 -7.38 -7.17 -45.21
CA ASP A 119 -8.50 -6.26 -44.96
C ASP A 119 -9.84 -6.98 -45.02
N VAL A 120 -10.00 -7.94 -45.93
CA VAL A 120 -11.18 -8.82 -46.02
C VAL A 120 -11.40 -9.56 -44.71
N THR A 121 -10.39 -10.27 -44.20
CA THR A 121 -10.51 -11.03 -42.95
C THR A 121 -10.79 -10.13 -41.74
N LYS A 122 -10.22 -8.92 -41.71
CA LYS A 122 -10.46 -7.96 -40.63
C LYS A 122 -11.89 -7.40 -40.66
N HIS A 123 -12.41 -7.10 -41.85
CA HIS A 123 -13.78 -6.60 -42.02
C HIS A 123 -14.81 -7.68 -41.66
N GLU A 124 -14.56 -8.93 -42.06
CA GLU A 124 -15.40 -10.06 -41.70
C GLU A 124 -15.42 -10.31 -40.19
N GLU A 125 -14.25 -10.33 -39.53
CA GLU A 125 -14.14 -10.44 -38.07
C GLU A 125 -14.86 -9.30 -37.34
N SER A 126 -14.74 -8.06 -37.84
CA SER A 126 -15.44 -6.89 -37.29
C SER A 126 -16.96 -7.05 -37.38
N ALA A 127 -17.47 -7.48 -38.54
CA ALA A 127 -18.90 -7.67 -38.75
C ALA A 127 -19.47 -8.75 -37.80
N LEU A 128 -18.78 -9.89 -37.69
CA LEU A 128 -19.15 -10.98 -36.78
C LEU A 128 -19.13 -10.57 -35.30
N ARG A 129 -18.20 -9.69 -34.90
CA ARG A 129 -18.16 -9.14 -33.54
C ARG A 129 -19.29 -8.16 -33.26
N SER A 130 -19.73 -7.40 -34.26
CA SER A 130 -20.84 -6.45 -34.12
C SER A 130 -22.23 -7.10 -34.12
N SER A 131 -22.35 -8.33 -34.61
CA SER A 131 -23.61 -9.08 -34.65
C SER A 131 -23.89 -9.93 -33.40
N ASN A 132 -22.93 -10.03 -32.46
CA ASN A 132 -23.08 -10.69 -31.16
C ASN A 132 -23.26 -9.65 -30.06
#